data_AF-A0AAU8J4M3-F1
#
_entry.id   AF-A0AAU8J4M3-F1
#
_cell.length_a   1.000
_cell.length_b   1.000
_cell.length_c   1.000
_cell.angle_alpha   90.00
_cell.angle_beta   90.00
_cell.angle_gamma   90.00
#
_symmetry.space_group_name_H-M   'P 1'
#
loop_
_entity.id
_entity.type
_entity.pdbx_description
1 polymer ?
#
loop_
_entity_poly.entity_id
_entity_poly.type
_entity_poly.pdbx_seq_one_letter_code
_entity_poly.pdbx_strand_id
1 'polypeptide(L)'
;MLGDLAQHELVHNPDAGNPGVNEVFSNPWAFARDGADFLVTDAGANDLVRVHPDGTTETVFAFPTNTRSSEPVPTCGSGLRVGLTGRRSPW
;
A
#
# COMPACT_ATOMS: atom_id res chain seq x y z
N MET A 1 20.03 -16.58 -13.56
CA MET A 1 18.90 -17.20 -12.83
C MET A 1 17.76 -16.18 -12.73
N LEU A 2 16.56 -16.58 -12.32
CA LEU A 2 15.46 -15.65 -12.00
C LEU A 2 15.42 -15.46 -10.47
N GLY A 3 15.17 -14.24 -9.98
CA GLY A 3 15.05 -13.97 -8.55
C GLY A 3 13.70 -14.44 -7.97
N ASP A 4 13.70 -14.88 -6.71
CA ASP A 4 12.51 -15.30 -5.98
C ASP A 4 11.97 -14.14 -5.12
N LEU A 5 10.94 -13.47 -5.62
CA LEU A 5 10.36 -12.27 -4.98
C LEU A 5 9.50 -12.61 -3.77
N ALA A 6 8.84 -13.78 -3.75
CA ALA A 6 8.10 -14.24 -2.58
C ALA A 6 9.05 -14.57 -1.43
N GLN A 7 10.19 -15.20 -1.72
CA GLN A 7 11.23 -15.45 -0.73
C GLN A 7 11.91 -14.14 -0.28
N HIS A 8 12.13 -13.19 -1.20
CA HIS A 8 12.67 -11.87 -0.86
C HIS A 8 11.80 -11.16 0.17
N GLU A 9 10.49 -11.13 -0.09
CA GLU A 9 9.53 -10.51 0.80
C GLU A 9 9.43 -11.23 2.14
N LEU A 10 9.47 -12.57 2.18
CA LEU A 10 9.47 -13.32 3.44
C LEU A 10 10.61 -12.88 4.39
N VAL A 11 11.73 -12.45 3.83
CA VAL A 11 12.92 -12.02 4.58
C VAL A 11 12.87 -10.54 4.96
N HIS A 12 12.41 -9.66 4.06
CA HIS A 12 12.51 -8.20 4.23
C HIS A 12 11.20 -7.52 4.66
N ASN A 13 10.07 -8.04 4.18
CA ASN A 13 8.69 -7.60 4.45
C ASN A 13 8.55 -6.10 4.81
N PRO A 14 8.83 -5.19 3.86
CA PRO A 14 8.88 -3.76 4.15
C PRO A 14 7.51 -3.14 4.46
N ASP A 15 6.41 -3.81 4.14
CA ASP A 15 5.06 -3.33 4.34
C ASP A 15 4.32 -3.98 5.53
N ALA A 16 4.98 -4.85 6.30
CA ALA A 16 4.47 -5.45 7.54
C ALA A 16 3.93 -4.44 8.57
N GLY A 17 4.38 -3.19 8.53
CA GLY A 17 3.92 -2.11 9.40
C GLY A 17 2.56 -1.51 9.00
N ASN A 18 2.01 -1.91 7.85
CA ASN A 18 0.80 -1.31 7.30
C ASN A 18 -0.46 -1.86 7.95
N PRO A 19 -1.39 -1.00 8.41
CA PRO A 19 -2.65 -1.45 8.96
C PRO A 19 -3.41 -2.33 7.96
N GLY A 20 -3.72 -3.57 8.36
CA GLY A 20 -4.48 -4.52 7.55
C GLY A 20 -3.62 -5.43 6.65
N VAL A 21 -2.31 -5.24 6.61
CA VAL A 21 -1.37 -6.17 5.97
C VAL A 21 -0.85 -7.14 7.02
N ASN A 22 -1.05 -8.44 6.83
CA ASN A 22 -0.60 -9.49 7.76
C ASN A 22 0.04 -10.69 7.04
N GLU A 23 0.25 -10.58 5.75
CA GLU A 23 0.65 -11.67 4.87
C GLU A 23 1.96 -11.31 4.20
N VAL A 24 2.76 -12.32 3.84
CA VAL A 24 3.84 -12.17 2.87
C VAL A 24 3.19 -12.43 1.51
N PHE A 25 3.03 -11.36 0.74
CA PHE A 25 2.35 -11.35 -0.54
C PHE A 25 3.12 -10.57 -1.63
N SER A 26 3.80 -11.31 -2.50
CA SER A 26 4.48 -10.74 -3.66
C SER A 26 3.54 -10.72 -4.87
N ASN A 27 3.42 -9.56 -5.52
CA ASN A 27 2.65 -9.34 -6.74
C ASN A 27 3.40 -8.39 -7.68
N PRO A 28 4.41 -8.90 -8.41
CA PRO A 28 5.23 -8.10 -9.31
C PRO A 28 4.41 -7.49 -10.44
N TRP A 29 4.46 -6.17 -10.58
CA TRP A 29 3.65 -5.43 -11.55
C TRP A 29 4.40 -5.05 -12.83
N ALA A 30 5.64 -4.60 -12.69
CA ALA A 30 6.44 -4.11 -13.81
C ALA A 30 7.93 -4.38 -13.62
N PHE A 31 8.64 -4.51 -14.75
CA PHE A 31 10.06 -4.79 -14.82
C PHE A 31 10.74 -3.77 -15.74
N ALA A 32 11.88 -3.23 -15.31
CA ALA A 32 12.74 -2.38 -16.11
C ALA A 32 14.18 -2.91 -16.05
N ARG A 33 14.86 -2.90 -17.19
CA ARG A 33 16.26 -3.34 -17.25
C ARG A 33 17.18 -2.20 -16.81
N ASP A 34 18.11 -2.50 -15.90
CA ASP A 34 19.13 -1.58 -15.39
C ASP A 34 20.52 -2.23 -15.54
N GLY A 35 21.19 -1.97 -16.67
CA GLY A 35 22.44 -2.66 -17.00
C GLY A 35 22.26 -4.17 -17.15
N ALA A 36 22.92 -4.94 -16.28
CA ALA A 36 22.79 -6.40 -16.22
C ALA A 36 21.60 -6.86 -15.37
N ASP A 37 21.07 -5.97 -14.53
CA ASP A 37 20.07 -6.25 -13.51
C ASP A 37 18.66 -5.91 -14.00
N PHE A 38 17.67 -6.24 -13.19
CA PHE A 38 16.29 -5.78 -13.33
C PHE A 38 15.84 -5.01 -12.09
N LEU A 39 15.08 -3.95 -12.31
CA LEU A 39 14.26 -3.30 -11.29
C LEU A 39 12.83 -3.80 -11.43
N VAL A 40 12.22 -4.19 -10.32
CA VAL A 40 10.90 -4.79 -10.26
C VAL A 40 10.06 -4.01 -9.25
N THR A 41 8.92 -3.49 -9.69
CA THR A 41 7.94 -2.94 -8.75
C THR A 41 7.06 -4.09 -8.26
N ASP A 42 7.17 -4.43 -6.98
CA ASP A 42 6.29 -5.40 -6.35
C ASP A 42 5.13 -4.66 -5.69
N ALA A 43 3.95 -4.77 -6.29
CA ALA A 43 2.77 -4.08 -5.79
C ALA A 43 2.20 -4.74 -4.53
N GLY A 44 2.50 -6.03 -4.33
CA GLY A 44 2.04 -6.80 -3.17
C GLY A 44 2.86 -6.45 -1.94
N ALA A 45 4.18 -6.46 -2.08
CA ALA A 45 5.13 -6.10 -1.01
C ALA A 45 5.32 -4.57 -0.85
N ASN A 46 4.71 -3.77 -1.73
CA ASN A 46 4.77 -2.31 -1.74
C ASN A 46 6.23 -1.79 -1.76
N ASP A 47 7.07 -2.37 -2.62
CA ASP A 47 8.48 -2.01 -2.77
C ASP A 47 9.01 -2.08 -4.22
N LEU A 48 10.23 -1.58 -4.39
CA LEU A 48 11.04 -1.68 -5.58
C LEU A 48 12.23 -2.61 -5.26
N VAL A 49 12.30 -3.72 -5.97
CA VAL A 49 13.34 -4.74 -5.79
C VAL A 49 14.29 -4.73 -6.98
N ARG A 50 15.60 -4.76 -6.72
CA ARG A 50 16.62 -5.07 -7.73
C ARG A 50 16.86 -6.58 -7.73
N VAL A 51 16.92 -7.16 -8.93
CA VAL A 51 17.24 -8.56 -9.16
C VAL A 51 18.52 -8.64 -9.99
N HIS A 52 19.55 -9.25 -9.41
CA HIS A 52 20.84 -9.44 -10.06
C HIS A 52 20.86 -10.68 -10.97
N PRO A 53 21.81 -10.79 -11.94
CA PRO A 53 21.91 -11.92 -12.86
C PRO A 53 22.10 -13.29 -12.17
N ASP A 54 22.71 -13.30 -10.99
CA ASP A 54 22.91 -14.48 -10.16
C ASP A 54 21.64 -14.92 -9.41
N GLY A 55 20.57 -14.12 -9.47
CA GLY A 55 19.29 -14.39 -8.83
C GLY A 55 19.15 -13.79 -7.43
N THR A 56 20.17 -13.13 -6.90
CA THR A 56 20.07 -12.40 -5.63
C THR A 56 19.21 -11.15 -5.76
N THR A 57 18.61 -10.73 -4.65
CA THR A 57 17.63 -9.64 -4.61
C THR A 57 17.94 -8.62 -3.52
N GLU A 58 17.65 -7.35 -3.79
CA GLU A 58 17.89 -6.22 -2.90
C GLU A 58 16.66 -5.28 -2.91
N THR A 59 16.17 -4.88 -1.73
CA THR A 59 15.16 -3.81 -1.64
C THR A 59 15.83 -2.47 -1.93
N VAL A 60 15.49 -1.86 -3.06
CA VAL A 60 16.01 -0.54 -3.45
C VAL A 60 15.22 0.57 -2.78
N PHE A 61 13.92 0.38 -2.64
CA PHE A 61 13.03 1.39 -2.07
C PHE A 61 11.72 0.76 -1.57
N ALA A 62 11.29 1.11 -0.36
CA ALA A 62 9.95 0.79 0.13
C ALA A 62 9.02 1.99 -0.09
N PHE A 63 7.86 1.78 -0.70
CA PHE A 63 6.93 2.87 -0.97
C PHE A 63 6.19 3.31 0.30
N PRO A 64 5.95 4.62 0.50
CA PRO A 64 5.18 5.09 1.63
C PRO A 64 3.72 4.65 1.53
N THR A 65 3.16 4.25 2.66
CA THR A 65 1.77 3.81 2.77
C THR A 65 0.83 4.99 2.63
N ASN A 66 -0.15 4.88 1.73
CA ASN A 66 -1.12 5.93 1.50
C ASN A 66 -2.20 5.91 2.59
N THR A 67 -1.97 6.61 3.68
CA THR A 67 -2.91 6.77 4.81
C THR A 67 -3.92 7.89 4.54
N ARG A 68 -4.56 7.91 3.37
CA ARG A 68 -5.66 8.86 3.12
C ARG A 68 -6.68 8.68 4.23
N SER A 69 -6.78 9.68 5.11
CA SER A 69 -7.96 9.86 5.94
C SER A 69 -9.12 9.85 4.96
N SER A 70 -10.03 8.90 5.14
CA SER A 70 -11.29 8.91 4.41
C SER A 70 -12.01 10.19 4.81
N GLU A 71 -11.73 11.29 4.12
CA GLU A 71 -12.64 12.42 4.12
C GLU A 71 -13.99 11.83 3.76
N PRO A 72 -15.03 12.05 4.58
CA PRO A 72 -16.33 11.48 4.30
C PRO A 72 -16.72 11.92 2.90
N VAL A 73 -16.78 10.97 1.97
CA VAL A 73 -17.31 11.21 0.63
C VAL A 73 -18.68 11.81 0.86
N PRO A 74 -18.95 13.06 0.44
CA PRO A 74 -20.27 13.64 0.62
C PRO A 74 -21.24 12.76 -0.15
N THR A 75 -22.00 11.95 0.59
CA THR A 75 -23.05 11.15 0.00
C THR A 75 -24.05 12.12 -0.59
N CYS A 76 -24.41 11.92 -1.86
CA CYS A 76 -25.48 12.68 -2.50
C CYS A 76 -26.77 12.36 -1.76
N GLY A 77 -27.10 13.23 -0.80
CA GLY A 77 -28.35 13.36 -0.06
C GLY A 77 -29.30 12.17 -0.05
N SER A 78 -29.31 11.44 1.05
CA SER A 78 -30.50 10.73 1.50
C SER A 78 -30.63 10.84 3.02
N GLY A 79 -31.49 11.77 3.46
CA GLY A 79 -32.18 11.64 4.76
C GLY A 79 -31.87 12.69 5.83
N LEU A 80 -32.58 13.82 5.74
CA LEU A 80 -33.36 14.47 6.81
C LEU A 80 -32.80 14.49 8.25
N ARG A 81 -32.45 15.70 8.73
CA ARG A 81 -32.35 16.01 10.17
C ARG A 81 -33.64 16.70 10.64
N VAL A 82 -34.48 16.01 11.40
CA VAL A 82 -35.47 16.67 12.27
C VAL A 82 -34.75 17.02 13.58
N GLY A 83 -34.32 18.26 13.70
CA GLY A 83 -33.87 18.82 14.97
C GLY A 83 -35.05 19.48 15.67
N LEU A 84 -35.63 18.84 16.69
CA LEU A 84 -36.49 19.54 17.64
C LEU A 84 -35.59 20.32 18.61
N THR A 85 -35.22 21.55 18.24
CA THR A 85 -34.58 22.49 19.18
C THR A 85 -35.66 23.24 19.95
N GLY A 86 -36.13 22.63 21.04
CA GLY A 86 -36.89 23.34 22.06
C GLY A 86 -35.97 24.28 22.84
N ARG A 87 -35.97 25.58 22.52
CA ARG A 87 -35.54 26.63 23.45
C ARG A 87 -36.74 27.53 23.72
N ARG A 88 -37.29 27.46 24.94
CA ARG A 88 -38.29 28.41 25.41
C ARG A 88 -37.59 29.74 25.66
N SER A 89 -38.09 30.82 25.06
CA SER A 89 -37.70 32.19 25.37
C SER A 89 -38.55 32.71 26.53
N PRO A 90 -38.00 33.50 27.47
CA PRO A 90 -38.78 34.13 28.52
C PRO A 90 -39.43 35.43 28.02
N TRP A 91 -40.76 35.45 28.05
CA TRP A 91 -41.52 36.59 28.55
C TRP A 91 -42.21 36.11 29.83
#